data_AF-A0AB34GJ72-F1
#
_entry.id   AF-A0AB34GJ72-F1
#
_cell.length_a   1.000
_cell.length_b   1.000
_cell.length_c   1.000
_cell.angle_alpha   90.00
_cell.angle_beta   90.00
_cell.angle_gamma   90.00
#
_symmetry.space_group_name_H-M   'P 1'
#
loop_
_entity.id
_entity.type
_entity.pdbx_description
1 polymer ?
#
loop_
_entity_poly.entity_id
_entity_poly.type
_entity_poly.pdbx_seq_one_letter_code
_entity_poly.pdbx_strand_id
1 'polypeptide(L)'
;MSIHLLRITFLYSVKLQKNCLLSLTNSRILVDVPFDRQLSPEQTAQLKEELFMAVKELLAIVKQKTTENLDDVTFLFTLKALWNLTDESPAACKHFIENQGLAIFIQVLETFSESTIQRKVLGLLNNIAEVRELSSKLMTEDVVKHVSSLLHSKELEVSYLAAGIIAHLTSDKQPWISHDLQRRALLQDLV
;
A
#
# COMPACT_ATOMS: atom_id res chain seq x y z
N MET A 1 2.22 2.03 20.84
CA MET A 1 2.05 2.82 19.61
C MET A 1 2.16 4.29 19.97
N SER A 2 3.26 4.97 19.58
CA SER A 2 3.50 6.36 19.98
C SER A 2 2.48 7.30 19.34
N ILE A 3 1.99 8.30 20.09
CA ILE A 3 1.06 9.36 19.65
C ILE A 3 1.52 10.03 18.34
N HIS A 4 2.83 10.03 18.08
CA HIS A 4 3.46 10.56 16.87
C HIS A 4 3.02 9.83 15.58
N LEU A 5 2.94 8.50 15.59
CA LEU A 5 2.52 7.69 14.44
C LEU A 5 1.05 7.92 14.08
N LEU A 6 0.18 7.99 15.09
CA LEU A 6 -1.23 8.39 14.93
C LEU A 6 -1.36 9.80 14.33
N ARG A 7 -0.49 10.72 14.75
CA ARG A 7 -0.48 12.11 14.26
C ARG A 7 -0.01 12.21 12.81
N ILE A 8 0.97 11.40 12.38
CA ILE A 8 1.43 11.36 10.97
C ILE A 8 0.35 10.73 10.07
N THR A 9 -0.26 9.61 10.48
CA THR A 9 -1.40 9.03 9.74
C THR A 9 -2.56 10.02 9.65
N PHE A 10 -2.83 10.76 10.72
CA PHE A 10 -3.88 11.80 10.75
C PHE A 10 -3.54 13.02 9.88
N LEU A 11 -2.30 13.51 9.90
CA LEU A 11 -1.86 14.66 9.09
C LEU A 11 -1.77 14.33 7.59
N TYR A 12 -1.36 13.11 7.23
CA TYR A 12 -1.42 12.65 5.83
C TYR A 12 -2.87 12.43 5.38
N SER A 13 -3.76 12.03 6.29
CA SER A 13 -5.21 11.95 6.04
C SER A 13 -5.91 13.31 5.90
N VAL A 14 -5.23 14.45 6.00
CA VAL A 14 -5.86 15.78 5.78
C VAL A 14 -6.48 15.89 4.39
N LYS A 15 -6.02 15.08 3.41
CA LYS A 15 -6.71 14.91 2.11
C LYS A 15 -8.01 14.10 2.23
N LEU A 16 -8.00 12.99 2.96
CA LEU A 16 -9.16 12.12 3.24
C LEU A 16 -10.23 12.80 4.12
N GLN A 17 -9.81 13.62 5.10
CA GLN A 17 -10.73 14.43 5.92
C GLN A 17 -11.54 15.41 5.07
N LYS A 18 -10.96 15.94 3.98
CA LYS A 18 -11.67 16.81 3.03
C LYS A 18 -12.82 16.06 2.33
N ASN A 19 -12.60 14.81 1.93
CA ASN A 19 -13.62 13.98 1.26
C ASN A 19 -14.70 13.45 2.22
N CYS A 20 -14.33 13.05 3.44
CA CYS A 20 -15.31 12.63 4.46
C CYS A 20 -16.22 13.78 4.94
N LEU A 21 -15.71 15.02 5.01
CA LEU A 21 -16.51 16.19 5.40
C LEU A 21 -17.45 16.68 4.30
N LEU A 22 -17.07 16.56 3.01
CA LEU A 22 -17.94 16.88 1.87
C LEU A 22 -19.19 15.99 1.80
N SER A 23 -19.08 14.74 2.26
CA SER A 23 -20.20 13.79 2.30
C SER A 23 -21.18 14.02 3.45
N LEU A 24 -20.79 14.74 4.51
CA LEU A 24 -21.53 14.67 5.78
C LEU A 24 -22.23 15.95 6.26
N THR A 25 -21.87 17.20 5.91
CA THR A 25 -22.70 18.35 6.37
C THR A 25 -22.44 19.72 5.70
N ASN A 26 -23.53 20.49 5.60
CA ASN A 26 -23.75 21.95 5.60
C ASN A 26 -22.56 22.89 5.34
N SER A 27 -22.73 23.77 4.35
CA SER A 27 -21.74 24.70 3.77
C SER A 27 -21.07 25.70 4.72
N ARG A 28 -21.52 25.83 5.97
CA ARG A 28 -20.94 26.76 6.96
C ARG A 28 -19.66 26.26 7.62
N ILE A 29 -19.50 24.95 7.84
CA ILE A 29 -18.31 24.39 8.51
C ILE A 29 -17.07 24.45 7.57
N LEU A 30 -17.30 24.44 6.26
CA LEU A 30 -16.24 24.51 5.24
C LEU A 30 -15.52 25.88 5.17
N VAL A 31 -16.12 26.95 5.71
CA VAL A 31 -15.54 28.30 5.68
C VAL A 31 -14.53 28.51 6.82
N ASP A 32 -14.74 27.86 7.96
CA ASP A 32 -13.92 28.05 9.18
C ASP A 32 -12.71 27.11 9.26
N VAL A 33 -12.71 26.02 8.49
CA VAL A 33 -11.56 25.11 8.42
C VAL A 33 -10.69 25.51 7.23
N PRO A 34 -9.43 25.92 7.43
CA PRO A 34 -8.58 26.45 6.36
C PRO A 34 -8.02 25.30 5.51
N PHE A 35 -8.87 24.68 4.69
CA PHE A 35 -8.52 23.62 3.75
C PHE A 35 -7.73 24.10 2.52
N ASP A 36 -7.56 25.42 2.37
CA ASP A 36 -6.89 26.08 1.25
C ASP A 36 -5.56 26.76 1.65
N ARG A 37 -5.07 26.53 2.87
CA ARG A 37 -3.69 26.94 3.21
C ARG A 37 -2.72 26.04 2.47
N GLN A 38 -2.17 26.55 1.36
CA GLN A 38 -0.93 26.03 0.81
C GLN A 38 0.13 26.06 1.90
N LEU A 39 0.69 24.90 2.19
CA LEU A 39 1.83 24.78 3.10
C LEU A 39 3.00 25.56 2.52
N SER A 40 3.81 26.16 3.38
CA SER A 40 5.07 26.74 2.91
C SER A 40 5.97 25.63 2.32
N PRO A 41 6.92 25.98 1.44
CA PRO A 41 7.90 25.02 0.95
C PRO A 41 8.62 24.27 2.08
N GLU A 42 8.93 24.95 3.18
CA GLU A 42 9.59 24.39 4.36
C GLU A 42 8.68 23.38 5.08
N GLN A 43 7.41 23.73 5.30
CA GLN A 43 6.44 22.81 5.91
C GLN A 43 6.19 21.58 5.04
N THR A 44 6.13 21.78 3.73
CA THR A 44 5.99 20.68 2.75
C THR A 44 7.21 19.76 2.78
N ALA A 45 8.41 20.32 2.86
CA ALA A 45 9.65 19.54 2.96
C ALA A 45 9.71 18.75 4.28
N GLN A 46 9.32 19.38 5.39
CA GLN A 46 9.28 18.73 6.70
C GLN A 46 8.30 17.55 6.72
N LEU A 47 7.08 17.72 6.20
CA LEU A 47 6.11 16.62 6.13
C LEU A 47 6.56 15.47 5.23
N LYS A 48 7.32 15.75 4.17
CA LYS A 48 7.93 14.71 3.33
C LYS A 48 8.98 13.91 4.10
N GLU A 49 9.81 14.58 4.88
CA GLU A 49 10.81 13.92 5.74
C GLU A 49 10.14 13.07 6.83
N GLU A 50 9.10 13.61 7.48
CA GLU A 50 8.33 12.87 8.49
C GLU A 50 7.64 11.63 7.89
N LEU A 51 7.09 11.73 6.68
CA LEU A 51 6.54 10.58 5.97
C LEU A 51 7.62 9.53 5.68
N PHE A 52 8.76 9.96 5.14
CA PHE A 52 9.87 9.06 4.81
C PHE A 52 10.32 8.27 6.06
N MET A 53 10.52 8.97 7.17
CA MET A 53 10.89 8.35 8.44
C MET A 53 9.81 7.41 8.96
N ALA A 54 8.52 7.80 8.89
CA ALA A 54 7.42 6.94 9.32
C ALA A 54 7.33 5.64 8.51
N VAL A 55 7.44 5.69 7.18
CA VAL A 55 7.43 4.48 6.33
C VAL A 55 8.60 3.57 6.68
N LYS A 56 9.79 4.13 6.88
CA LYS A 56 10.99 3.38 7.25
C LYS A 56 10.86 2.69 8.62
N GLU A 57 10.35 3.40 9.63
CA GLU A 57 10.13 2.85 10.97
C GLU A 57 9.07 1.74 10.98
N LEU A 58 7.95 1.96 10.28
CA LEU A 58 6.90 0.95 10.16
C LEU A 58 7.41 -0.32 9.46
N LEU A 59 8.20 -0.18 8.38
CA LEU A 59 8.82 -1.32 7.70
C LEU A 59 9.80 -2.08 8.60
N ALA A 60 10.56 -1.37 9.45
CA ALA A 60 11.44 -2.01 10.43
C ALA A 60 10.65 -2.87 11.43
N ILE A 61 9.49 -2.39 11.90
CA ILE A 61 8.59 -3.15 12.78
C ILE A 61 8.04 -4.38 12.06
N VAL A 62 7.55 -4.24 10.82
CA VAL A 62 7.06 -5.40 10.03
C VAL A 62 8.18 -6.43 9.90
N LYS A 63 9.37 -6.03 9.47
CA LYS A 63 10.50 -6.94 9.26
C LYS A 63 10.89 -7.67 10.54
N GLN A 64 10.96 -6.95 11.67
CA GLN A 64 11.27 -7.55 12.96
C GLN A 64 10.23 -8.60 13.33
N LYS A 65 8.95 -8.25 13.31
CA LYS A 65 7.84 -9.11 13.71
C LYS A 65 7.69 -10.34 12.81
N THR A 66 7.92 -10.19 11.51
CA THR A 66 7.99 -11.32 10.57
C THR A 66 9.14 -12.27 10.91
N THR A 67 10.32 -11.73 11.24
CA THR A 67 11.49 -12.55 11.62
C THR A 67 11.26 -13.30 12.94
N GLU A 68 10.53 -12.68 13.87
CA GLU A 68 10.11 -13.28 15.15
C GLU A 68 8.91 -14.23 15.00
N ASN A 69 8.32 -14.35 13.79
CA ASN A 69 7.08 -15.08 13.52
C ASN A 69 5.93 -14.70 14.47
N LEU A 70 5.73 -13.38 14.65
CA LEU A 70 4.80 -12.81 15.61
C LEU A 70 3.77 -11.89 14.90
N ASP A 71 2.52 -12.33 14.85
CA ASP A 71 1.39 -11.63 14.20
C ASP A 71 0.54 -10.79 15.17
N ASP A 72 1.18 -10.25 16.22
CA ASP A 72 0.47 -9.54 17.29
C ASP A 72 -0.29 -8.28 16.83
N VAL A 73 -1.05 -7.71 17.75
CA VAL A 73 -1.85 -6.49 17.52
C VAL A 73 -0.98 -5.34 16.95
N THR A 74 0.28 -5.22 17.37
CA THR A 74 1.20 -4.20 16.85
C THR A 74 1.53 -4.47 15.39
N PHE A 75 1.82 -5.71 15.00
CA PHE A 75 2.08 -6.10 13.62
C PHE A 75 0.89 -5.78 12.70
N LEU A 76 -0.32 -6.17 13.11
CA LEU A 76 -1.55 -5.92 12.33
C LEU A 76 -1.86 -4.44 12.18
N PHE A 77 -1.62 -3.63 13.22
CA PHE A 77 -1.76 -2.17 13.14
C PHE A 77 -0.71 -1.54 12.23
N THR A 78 0.54 -2.00 12.30
CA THR A 78 1.64 -1.53 11.45
C THR A 78 1.35 -1.79 9.97
N LEU A 79 0.90 -3.00 9.62
CA LEU A 79 0.49 -3.31 8.24
C LEU A 79 -0.66 -2.42 7.77
N LYS A 80 -1.67 -2.17 8.63
CA LYS A 80 -2.79 -1.29 8.29
C LYS A 80 -2.34 0.17 8.15
N ALA A 81 -1.41 0.63 8.98
CA ALA A 81 -0.85 1.98 8.88
C ALA A 81 -0.09 2.17 7.56
N LEU A 82 0.74 1.20 7.17
CA LEU A 82 1.44 1.23 5.87
C LEU A 82 0.45 1.25 4.71
N TRP A 83 -0.56 0.38 4.71
CA TRP A 83 -1.57 0.36 3.66
C TRP A 83 -2.30 1.70 3.54
N ASN A 84 -2.69 2.32 4.67
CA ASN A 84 -3.34 3.62 4.66
C ASN A 84 -2.40 4.77 4.23
N LEU A 85 -1.09 4.69 4.52
CA LEU A 85 -0.13 5.72 4.14
C LEU A 85 0.17 5.70 2.64
N THR A 86 0.10 4.54 2.00
CA THR A 86 0.31 4.38 0.55
C THR A 86 -0.93 4.69 -0.28
N ASP A 87 -2.11 4.71 0.34
CA ASP A 87 -3.38 5.05 -0.32
C ASP A 87 -3.35 6.49 -0.86
N GLU A 88 -3.71 6.65 -2.13
CA GLU A 88 -3.66 7.92 -2.88
C GLU A 88 -2.33 8.73 -2.72
N SER A 89 -1.22 8.05 -2.42
CA SER A 89 0.07 8.69 -2.07
C SER A 89 1.24 8.10 -2.85
N PRO A 90 1.53 8.59 -4.07
CA PRO A 90 2.67 8.12 -4.87
C PRO A 90 4.02 8.28 -4.16
N ALA A 91 4.16 9.31 -3.32
CA ALA A 91 5.37 9.54 -2.53
C ALA A 91 5.60 8.44 -1.48
N ALA A 92 4.56 8.05 -0.75
CA ALA A 92 4.66 6.95 0.22
C ALA A 92 4.90 5.60 -0.46
N CYS A 93 4.21 5.33 -1.60
CA CYS A 93 4.47 4.14 -2.41
C CYS A 93 5.93 4.05 -2.85
N LYS A 94 6.50 5.18 -3.32
CA LYS A 94 7.90 5.25 -3.72
C LYS A 94 8.84 4.97 -2.54
N HIS A 95 8.63 5.62 -1.41
CA HIS A 95 9.46 5.40 -0.20
C HIS A 95 9.35 3.99 0.34
N PHE A 96 8.18 3.35 0.24
CA PHE A 96 8.00 1.95 0.59
C PHE A 96 8.92 1.05 -0.25
N ILE A 97 8.94 1.23 -1.58
CA ILE A 97 9.81 0.45 -2.47
C ILE A 97 11.29 0.73 -2.18
N GLU A 98 11.67 2.00 -2.04
CA GLU A 98 13.06 2.43 -1.77
C GLU A 98 13.59 1.85 -0.45
N ASN A 99 12.72 1.60 0.53
CA ASN A 99 13.06 0.99 1.82
C ASN A 99 12.86 -0.55 1.83
N GLN A 100 13.00 -1.22 0.69
CA GLN A 100 12.92 -2.68 0.55
C GLN A 100 11.54 -3.26 0.92
N GLY A 101 10.48 -2.45 0.89
CA GLY A 101 9.14 -2.84 1.32
C GLY A 101 8.59 -4.06 0.56
N LEU A 102 8.89 -4.20 -0.73
CA LEU A 102 8.48 -5.36 -1.53
C LEU A 102 9.06 -6.67 -0.97
N ALA A 103 10.37 -6.74 -0.75
CA ALA A 103 11.01 -7.93 -0.21
C ALA A 103 10.47 -8.28 1.18
N ILE A 104 10.26 -7.27 2.04
CA ILE A 104 9.68 -7.45 3.38
C ILE A 104 8.25 -8.01 3.26
N PHE A 105 7.42 -7.49 2.37
CA PHE A 105 6.02 -7.92 2.22
C PHE A 105 5.89 -9.29 1.57
N ILE A 106 6.82 -9.69 0.70
CA ILE A 106 6.92 -11.09 0.25
C ILE A 106 7.24 -12.01 1.42
N GLN A 107 8.23 -11.66 2.24
CA GLN A 107 8.55 -12.44 3.44
C GLN A 107 7.35 -12.56 4.39
N VAL A 108 6.51 -11.52 4.51
CA VAL A 108 5.24 -11.58 5.26
C VAL A 108 4.30 -12.63 4.68
N LEU A 109 4.09 -12.67 3.35
CA LEU A 109 3.23 -13.67 2.71
C LEU A 109 3.78 -15.10 2.81
N GLU A 110 5.11 -15.25 2.85
CA GLU A 110 5.77 -16.55 3.05
C GLU A 110 5.67 -17.04 4.50
N THR A 111 5.59 -16.12 5.47
CA THR A 111 5.55 -16.42 6.90
C THR A 111 4.12 -16.65 7.40
N PHE A 112 3.17 -15.85 6.91
CA PHE A 112 1.81 -15.77 7.44
C PHE A 112 0.77 -16.11 6.37
N SER A 113 -0.09 -17.08 6.66
CA SER A 113 -1.15 -17.57 5.76
C SER A 113 -2.53 -16.98 6.06
N GLU A 114 -2.62 -16.17 7.11
CA GLU A 114 -3.85 -15.61 7.65
C GLU A 114 -4.42 -14.56 6.69
N SER A 115 -5.68 -14.73 6.31
CA SER A 115 -6.35 -13.86 5.34
C SER A 115 -6.38 -12.39 5.77
N THR A 116 -6.43 -12.11 7.07
CA THR A 116 -6.36 -10.75 7.62
C THR A 116 -5.03 -10.06 7.33
N ILE A 117 -3.92 -10.81 7.29
CA ILE A 117 -2.58 -10.29 6.95
C ILE A 117 -2.46 -10.15 5.44
N GLN A 118 -2.83 -11.20 4.70
CA GLN A 118 -2.80 -11.22 3.23
C GLN A 118 -3.57 -10.04 2.63
N ARG A 119 -4.78 -9.74 3.13
CA ARG A 119 -5.57 -8.58 2.68
C ARG A 119 -4.84 -7.24 2.86
N LYS A 120 -4.13 -7.05 3.96
CA LYS A 120 -3.39 -5.80 4.20
C LYS A 120 -2.18 -5.68 3.28
N VAL A 121 -1.49 -6.79 3.06
CA VAL A 121 -0.36 -6.85 2.11
C VAL A 121 -0.84 -6.58 0.69
N LEU A 122 -1.84 -7.32 0.22
CA LEU A 122 -2.38 -7.16 -1.13
C LEU A 122 -3.01 -5.78 -1.33
N GLY A 123 -3.72 -5.24 -0.33
CA GLY A 123 -4.25 -3.88 -0.37
C GLY A 123 -3.16 -2.83 -0.60
N LEU A 124 -2.03 -2.93 0.12
CA LEU A 124 -0.89 -2.04 -0.10
C LEU A 124 -0.28 -2.23 -1.50
N LEU A 125 -0.09 -3.48 -1.95
CA LEU A 125 0.47 -3.76 -3.27
C LEU A 125 -0.43 -3.27 -4.41
N ASN A 126 -1.75 -3.32 -4.23
CA ASN A 126 -2.71 -2.78 -5.18
C ASN A 126 -2.56 -1.26 -5.32
N ASN A 127 -2.43 -0.53 -4.21
CA ASN A 127 -2.16 0.91 -4.23
C ASN A 127 -0.87 1.25 -5.00
N ILE A 128 0.17 0.42 -4.88
CA ILE A 128 1.41 0.60 -5.66
C ILE A 128 1.18 0.31 -7.14
N ALA A 129 0.39 -0.72 -7.46
CA ALA A 129 0.09 -1.12 -8.84
C ALA A 129 -0.68 -0.05 -9.62
N GLU A 130 -1.51 0.74 -8.92
CA GLU A 130 -2.23 1.89 -9.47
C GLU A 130 -1.31 3.08 -9.81
N VAL A 131 -0.13 3.19 -9.18
CA VAL A 131 0.84 4.24 -9.49
C VAL A 131 1.63 3.84 -10.76
N ARG A 132 1.26 4.46 -11.89
CA ARG A 132 1.80 4.15 -13.23
C ARG A 132 3.33 4.02 -13.26
N GLU A 133 4.04 4.96 -12.67
CA GLU A 133 5.51 5.01 -12.66
C GLU A 133 6.16 3.90 -11.81
N LEU A 134 5.41 3.31 -10.87
CA LEU A 134 5.90 2.29 -9.95
C LEU A 134 5.40 0.88 -10.30
N SER A 135 4.33 0.75 -11.09
CA SER A 135 3.74 -0.53 -11.51
C SER A 135 4.78 -1.55 -12.00
N SER A 136 5.71 -1.13 -12.87
CA SER A 136 6.79 -1.99 -13.38
C SER A 136 7.73 -2.54 -12.29
N LYS A 137 7.84 -1.87 -11.14
CA LYS A 137 8.65 -2.33 -9.99
C LYS A 137 8.02 -3.52 -9.27
N LEU A 138 6.71 -3.74 -9.44
CA LEU A 138 6.02 -4.92 -8.92
C LEU A 138 6.20 -6.16 -9.79
N MET A 139 6.70 -6.02 -11.02
CA MET A 139 6.89 -7.14 -11.95
C MET A 139 8.15 -7.95 -11.65
N THR A 140 8.37 -8.24 -10.38
CA THR A 140 9.40 -9.20 -9.93
C THR A 140 8.80 -10.59 -9.91
N GLU A 141 9.64 -11.61 -10.10
CA GLU A 141 9.20 -13.02 -10.08
C GLU A 141 8.51 -13.36 -8.75
N ASP A 142 9.08 -12.90 -7.62
CA ASP A 142 8.52 -13.16 -6.29
C ASP A 142 7.13 -12.55 -6.10
N VAL A 143 6.94 -11.28 -6.48
CA VAL A 143 5.63 -10.62 -6.38
C VAL A 143 4.61 -11.31 -7.26
N VAL A 144 4.94 -11.54 -8.54
CA VAL A 144 4.01 -12.18 -9.47
C VAL A 144 3.65 -13.58 -8.98
N LYS A 145 4.62 -14.38 -8.55
CA LYS A 145 4.40 -15.74 -8.03
C LYS A 145 3.45 -15.76 -6.83
N HIS A 146 3.71 -14.93 -5.81
CA HIS A 146 2.91 -14.92 -4.58
C HIS A 146 1.53 -14.31 -4.77
N VAL A 147 1.40 -13.28 -5.60
CA VAL A 147 0.07 -12.71 -5.90
C VAL A 147 -0.75 -13.69 -6.74
N SER A 148 -0.14 -14.38 -7.71
CA SER A 148 -0.84 -15.34 -8.56
C SER A 148 -1.35 -16.55 -7.76
N SER A 149 -0.59 -17.04 -6.78
CA SER A 149 -1.07 -18.13 -5.92
C SER A 149 -2.28 -17.74 -5.08
N LEU A 150 -2.46 -16.45 -4.79
CA LEU A 150 -3.58 -15.91 -4.03
C LEU A 150 -4.84 -15.62 -4.88
N LEU A 151 -4.75 -15.69 -6.22
CA LEU A 151 -5.92 -15.56 -7.11
C LEU A 151 -7.00 -16.61 -6.81
N HIS A 152 -6.61 -17.80 -6.39
CA HIS A 152 -7.52 -18.90 -6.07
C HIS A 152 -7.77 -19.05 -4.57
N SER A 153 -7.54 -17.98 -3.79
CA SER A 153 -7.88 -17.98 -2.37
C SER A 153 -9.38 -18.24 -2.16
N LYS A 154 -9.71 -18.99 -1.10
CA LYS A 154 -11.10 -19.20 -0.67
C LYS A 154 -11.74 -17.93 -0.10
N GLU A 155 -10.91 -16.97 0.29
CA GLU A 155 -11.34 -15.68 0.83
C GLU A 155 -11.54 -14.69 -0.31
N LEU A 156 -12.80 -14.34 -0.58
CA LEU A 156 -13.20 -13.52 -1.73
C LEU A 156 -12.42 -12.20 -1.83
N GLU A 157 -12.20 -11.54 -0.70
CA GLU A 157 -11.49 -10.25 -0.69
C GLU A 157 -9.99 -10.41 -1.03
N VAL A 158 -9.38 -11.53 -0.63
CA VAL A 158 -7.97 -11.84 -0.97
C VAL A 158 -7.84 -12.09 -2.47
N SER A 159 -8.70 -12.96 -3.03
CA SER A 159 -8.68 -13.25 -4.46
C SER A 159 -9.01 -12.02 -5.31
N TYR A 160 -9.96 -11.20 -4.89
CA TYR A 160 -10.30 -9.93 -5.56
C TYR A 160 -9.12 -8.95 -5.58
N LEU A 161 -8.42 -8.75 -4.46
CA LEU A 161 -7.26 -7.86 -4.41
C LEU A 161 -6.09 -8.40 -5.26
N ALA A 162 -5.85 -9.72 -5.22
CA ALA A 162 -4.85 -10.35 -6.07
C ALA A 162 -5.17 -10.16 -7.56
N ALA A 163 -6.44 -10.34 -7.95
CA ALA A 163 -6.91 -10.11 -9.30
C ALA A 163 -6.72 -8.66 -9.75
N GLY A 164 -6.99 -7.69 -8.87
CA GLY A 164 -6.76 -6.26 -9.13
C GLY A 164 -5.30 -5.96 -9.45
N ILE A 165 -4.37 -6.47 -8.63
CA ILE A 165 -2.93 -6.30 -8.87
C ILE A 165 -2.54 -6.90 -10.22
N ILE A 166 -2.91 -8.16 -10.49
CA ILE A 166 -2.54 -8.84 -11.74
C ILE A 166 -3.15 -8.13 -12.95
N ALA A 167 -4.39 -7.64 -12.86
CA ALA A 167 -5.01 -6.84 -13.90
C ALA A 167 -4.21 -5.55 -14.18
N HIS A 168 -3.79 -4.82 -13.14
CA HIS A 168 -2.92 -3.65 -13.29
C HIS A 168 -1.59 -4.01 -13.96
N LEU A 169 -0.89 -5.05 -13.49
CA LEU A 169 0.41 -5.45 -14.04
C LEU A 169 0.32 -5.90 -15.49
N THR A 170 -0.74 -6.63 -15.86
CA THR A 170 -0.92 -7.17 -17.22
C THR A 170 -1.56 -6.18 -18.20
N SER A 171 -2.10 -5.05 -17.71
CA SER A 171 -2.73 -4.03 -18.55
C SER A 171 -1.75 -3.38 -19.54
N ASP A 172 -0.52 -3.08 -19.09
CA ASP A 172 0.57 -2.65 -19.98
C ASP A 172 1.23 -3.88 -20.61
N LYS A 173 1.47 -3.82 -21.92
CA LYS A 173 2.14 -4.89 -22.67
C LYS A 173 3.65 -4.71 -22.72
N GLN A 174 4.15 -3.47 -22.60
CA GLN A 174 5.56 -3.16 -22.80
C GLN A 174 6.49 -3.95 -21.87
N PRO A 175 6.21 -4.07 -20.56
CA PRO A 175 7.07 -4.84 -19.66
C PRO A 175 7.07 -6.35 -19.92
N TRP A 176 6.09 -6.87 -20.67
CA TRP A 176 5.88 -8.29 -20.91
C TRP A 176 6.36 -8.76 -22.27
N ILE A 177 7.04 -7.93 -23.06
CA ILE A 177 7.50 -8.30 -24.42
C ILE A 177 8.32 -9.60 -24.40
N SER A 178 9.17 -9.80 -23.39
CA SER A 178 9.96 -11.04 -23.20
C SER A 178 9.23 -12.15 -22.43
N HIS A 179 8.05 -11.88 -21.87
CA HIS A 179 7.28 -12.79 -20.99
C HIS A 179 5.80 -12.91 -21.40
N ASP A 180 5.50 -12.79 -22.69
CA ASP A 180 4.12 -12.75 -23.21
C ASP A 180 3.31 -14.04 -22.90
N LEU A 181 3.97 -15.20 -22.84
CA LEU A 181 3.34 -16.45 -22.42
C LEU A 181 2.85 -16.39 -20.97
N GLN A 182 3.68 -15.87 -20.05
CA GLN A 182 3.31 -15.72 -18.64
C GLN A 182 2.17 -14.71 -18.49
N ARG A 183 2.24 -13.57 -19.20
CA ARG A 183 1.16 -12.58 -19.23
C ARG A 183 -0.16 -13.19 -19.66
N ARG A 184 -0.15 -14.03 -20.71
CA ARG A 184 -1.35 -14.72 -21.20
C ARG A 184 -1.91 -15.71 -20.18
N ALA A 185 -1.06 -16.48 -19.51
CA ALA A 185 -1.49 -17.40 -18.46
C ALA A 185 -2.18 -16.64 -17.32
N LEU A 186 -1.57 -15.57 -16.83
CA LEU A 186 -2.17 -14.71 -15.80
C LEU A 186 -3.52 -14.12 -16.22
N LEU A 187 -3.65 -13.69 -17.47
CA LEU A 187 -4.91 -13.18 -18.00
C LEU A 187 -5.99 -14.27 -18.12
N GLN A 188 -5.61 -15.52 -18.34
CA GLN A 188 -6.54 -16.65 -18.35
C GLN A 188 -7.02 -16.98 -16.93
N ASP A 189 -6.14 -16.88 -15.94
CA ASP A 189 -6.47 -17.13 -14.53
C ASP A 189 -7.38 -16.04 -13.92
N LEU A 190 -7.53 -14.89 -14.58
CA LEU A 190 -8.45 -13.81 -14.18
C LEU A 190 -9.90 -14.03 -14.67
N VAL A 191 -10.17 -15.02 -15.52
CA VAL A 191 -11.47 -15.25 -16.19
C VAL A 191 -12.26 -16.39 -15.54
#